data_AF-A0A8J7SS16-F1
#
_entry.id   AF-A0A8J7SS16-F1
#
_cell.length_a   1.000
_cell.length_b   1.000
_cell.length_c   1.000
_cell.angle_alpha   90.00
_cell.angle_beta   90.00
_cell.angle_gamma   90.00
#
_symmetry.space_group_name_H-M   'P 1'
#
loop_
_entity.id
_entity.type
_entity.pdbx_description
1 polymer ?
#
loop_
_entity_poly.entity_id
_entity_poly.type
_entity_poly.pdbx_seq_one_letter_code
_entity_poly.pdbx_strand_id
1 'polypeptide(L)' 'MPNFLSDDRYTALLDALQGAVVTACTTAAELRDLMAEALACADILPEGCRADFEGLRVVQAA' A
#
# COMPACT_ATOMS: atom_id res chain seq x y z
N MET A 1 -2.17 2.65 -19.32
CA MET A 1 -3.52 3.11 -18.93
C MET A 1 -3.49 3.39 -17.43
N PRO A 2 -4.07 4.49 -16.94
CA PRO A 2 -4.14 4.72 -15.50
C PRO A 2 -4.95 3.57 -14.89
N ASN A 3 -4.41 2.94 -13.85
CA ASN A 3 -5.15 1.94 -13.09
C ASN A 3 -6.01 2.73 -12.10
N PHE A 4 -7.29 2.91 -12.42
CA PHE A 4 -8.21 3.63 -11.54
C PHE A 4 -8.70 2.69 -10.44
N LEU A 5 -8.70 3.19 -9.21
CA LEU A 5 -9.34 2.50 -8.09
C LEU A 5 -10.87 2.65 -8.19
N SER A 6 -11.61 1.71 -7.61
CA SER A 6 -13.01 1.95 -7.29
C SER A 6 -13.13 2.96 -6.15
N ASP A 7 -14.26 3.68 -6.09
CA ASP A 7 -14.51 4.71 -5.08
C ASP A 7 -14.39 4.18 -3.64
N ASP A 8 -14.84 2.95 -3.39
CA ASP A 8 -14.72 2.28 -2.09
C ASP A 8 -13.25 2.03 -1.72
N ARG A 9 -12.43 1.58 -2.67
CA ARG A 9 -10.99 1.32 -2.47
C ARG A 9 -10.22 2.62 -2.28
N TYR A 10 -10.61 3.66 -3.01
CA TYR A 10 -10.03 4.99 -2.86
C TYR A 10 -10.34 5.57 -1.47
N THR A 11 -11.58 5.46 -1.01
CA THR A 11 -12.00 5.93 0.33
C THR A 11 -11.27 5.17 1.44
N ALA A 12 -11.22 3.84 1.35
CA ALA A 12 -10.48 3.01 2.31
C ALA A 12 -8.98 3.33 2.35
N LEU A 13 -8.37 3.62 1.19
CA LEU A 13 -6.98 4.06 1.12
C LEU A 13 -6.77 5.42 1.82
N LEU A 14 -7.68 6.38 1.62
CA LEU A 14 -7.59 7.68 2.30
C LEU A 14 -7.67 7.53 3.82
N ASP A 15 -8.58 6.70 4.32
CA ASP A 15 -8.72 6.42 5.75
C ASP A 15 -7.44 5.78 6.32
N ALA A 16 -6.86 4.82 5.60
CA ALA A 16 -5.61 4.17 5.99
C ALA A 16 -4.42 5.13 6.00
N LEU A 17 -4.29 6.00 4.99
CA LEU A 17 -3.24 7.02 4.92
C LEU A 17 -3.39 8.07 6.03
N GLN A 18 -4.62 8.49 6.32
CA GLN A 18 -4.89 9.38 7.44
C GLN A 18 -4.52 8.70 8.77
N GLY A 19 -4.87 7.42 8.94
CA GLY A 19 -4.47 6.61 10.09
C GLY A 19 -2.95 6.53 10.24
N ALA A 20 -2.22 6.32 9.14
CA ALA A 20 -0.75 6.29 9.14
C ALA A 20 -0.13 7.60 9.64
N VAL A 21 -0.64 8.75 9.18
CA VAL A 21 -0.17 10.07 9.60
C VAL A 21 -0.45 10.33 11.09
N VAL A 22 -1.63 9.94 11.57
CA VAL A 22 -2.01 10.11 12.99
C VAL A 22 -1.19 9.17 13.89
N THR A 23 -0.88 7.96 13.41
CA THR A 23 -0.19 6.92 14.19
C THR A 23 1.32 7.11 14.20
N ALA A 24 1.91 7.68 13.14
CA ALA A 24 3.34 7.94 13.05
C ALA A 24 3.76 9.00 14.09
N CYS A 25 4.13 8.53 15.29
CA CYS A 25 4.39 9.38 16.44
C CYS A 25 5.84 9.85 16.55
N THR A 26 6.78 9.26 15.79
CA THR A 26 8.20 9.35 16.19
C THR A 26 9.20 9.57 15.07
N THR A 27 9.02 9.01 13.87
CA THR A 27 9.99 9.25 12.77
C THR A 27 9.37 9.28 11.37
N ALA A 28 10.05 9.96 10.45
CA ALA A 28 9.72 9.93 9.02
C ALA A 28 9.84 8.52 8.41
N ALA A 29 10.67 7.65 8.99
CA ALA A 29 10.80 6.26 8.56
C ALA A 29 9.54 5.45 8.90
N GLU A 30 9.02 5.57 10.13
CA GLU A 30 7.77 4.92 10.54
C GLU A 30 6.57 5.41 9.70
N LEU A 31 6.49 6.71 9.42
CA LEU A 31 5.46 7.25 8.54
C LEU A 31 5.55 6.64 7.13
N ARG A 32 6.77 6.57 6.57
CA ARG A 32 7.01 5.97 5.26
C ARG A 32 6.57 4.51 5.22
N ASP A 33 6.87 3.74 6.26
CA ASP A 33 6.54 2.32 6.34
C ASP A 33 5.01 2.11 6.45
N LEU A 34 4.33 2.89 7.29
CA LEU A 34 2.86 2.84 7.42
C LEU A 34 2.13 3.27 6.13
N MET A 35 2.66 4.27 5.42
CA MET A 35 2.12 4.67 4.11
C MET A 35 2.35 3.58 3.05
N ALA A 36 3.51 2.93 3.05
CA ALA A 36 3.79 1.82 2.15
C ALA A 36 2.85 0.64 2.39
N GLU A 37 2.55 0.33 3.65
CA GLU A 37 1.57 -0.69 4.03
C GLU A 37 0.15 -0.33 3.55
N ALA A 38 -0.30 0.91 3.76
CA ALA A 38 -1.60 1.38 3.29
C ALA A 38 -1.74 1.27 1.75
N LEU A 39 -0.67 1.63 1.02
CA LEU A 39 -0.63 1.52 -0.44
C LEU A 39 -0.60 0.06 -0.92
N ALA A 40 0.10 -0.82 -0.22
CA ALA A 40 0.11 -2.26 -0.50
C ALA A 40 -1.27 -2.88 -0.32
N CYS A 41 -1.96 -2.56 0.79
CA CYS A 41 -3.34 -2.98 1.03
C CYS A 41 -4.32 -2.51 -0.05
N ALA A 42 -4.04 -1.38 -0.69
CA ALA A 42 -4.82 -0.86 -1.81
C ALA A 42 -4.43 -1.47 -3.18
N ASP A 43 -3.51 -2.44 -3.22
CA ASP A 43 -2.88 -2.98 -4.44
C ASP A 43 -2.21 -1.91 -5.32
N ILE A 44 -1.74 -0.82 -4.72
CA ILE A 44 -1.05 0.29 -5.40
C ILE A 44 0.42 0.26 -4.99
N LEU A 45 1.15 -0.72 -5.50
CA LEU A 45 2.58 -0.79 -5.31
C LEU A 45 3.33 -0.11 -6.46
N PRO A 46 4.47 0.56 -6.19
CA PRO A 46 5.37 1.06 -7.24
C PRO A 46 5.79 -0.06 -8.18
N GLU A 47 6.04 0.27 -9.45
CA GLU A 47 6.45 -0.74 -10.45
C GLU A 47 7.70 -1.52 -10.04
N GLY A 48 8.63 -0.90 -9.30
CA GLY A 48 9.82 -1.58 -8.77
C GLY A 48 9.51 -2.70 -7.77
N CYS A 49 8.36 -2.66 -7.08
CA CYS A 49 7.90 -3.71 -6.16
C CYS A 49 7.18 -4.87 -6.86
N ARG A 50 6.92 -4.76 -8.18
CA ARG A 50 6.23 -5.81 -8.95
C ARG A 50 7.00 -7.13 -8.95
N ALA A 51 8.34 -7.08 -9.02
CA ALA A 51 9.18 -8.27 -9.06
C ALA A 51 9.08 -9.11 -7.77
N ASP A 52 9.08 -8.46 -6.61
CA ASP A 52 8.94 -9.13 -5.31
C ASP A 52 7.53 -9.69 -5.10
N PHE A 53 6.50 -8.98 -5.57
CA PHE A 53 5.10 -9.39 -5.44
C PHE A 53 4.73 -10.56 -6.39
N GLU A 54 5.26 -10.58 -7.62
CA GLU A 54 5.08 -11.71 -8.54
C GLU A 54 5.71 -13.00 -7.97
N GLY A 55 6.87 -12.90 -7.30
CA GLY A 55 7.49 -14.02 -6.61
C GLY A 55 6.62 -14.59 -5.48
N LEU A 56 5.98 -13.73 -4.68
CA LEU A 56 5.10 -14.15 -3.58
C LEU A 56 3.79 -14.81 -4.06
N ARG A 57 3.20 -14.34 -5.16
CA ARG A 57 1.98 -14.94 -5.73
C ARG A 57 2.20 -16.36 -6.26
N VAL A 58 3.39 -16.66 -6.77
CA VAL A 58 3.73 -18.02 -7.24
C VAL A 58 3.83 -19.00 -6.07
N VAL A 59 4.29 -18.54 -4.89
CA VAL A 59 4.44 -19.39 -3.70
C VAL A 59 3.10 -19.66 -2.99
N GLN A 60 2.15 -18.73 -3.05
CA GLN A 60 0.80 -18.95 -2.50
C GLN A 60 -0.13 -19.79 -3.40
N ALA A 61 0.22 -19.95 -4.68
CA ALA A 61 -0.55 -20.74 -5.64
C ALA A 61 0.02 -22.16 -5.88
N ALA A 62 1.05 -22.56 -5.12
CA ALA A 62 1.72 -23.86 -5.19
C ALA A 62 1.35 -24.77 -4.01
#